data_AF-K2S0D7-F1
#
_entry.id   AF-K2S0D7-F1
#
_cell.length_a   1.000
_cell.length_b   1.000
_cell.length_c   1.000
_cell.angle_alpha   90.00
_cell.angle_beta   90.00
_cell.angle_gamma   90.00
#
_symmetry.space_group_name_H-M   'P 1'
#
loop_
_entity.id
_entity.type
_entity.pdbx_description
1 polymer ?
#
loop_
_entity_poly.entity_id
_entity_poly.type
_entity_poly.pdbx_seq_one_letter_code
_entity_poly.pdbx_strand_id
1 'polypeptide(L)'
;MDRVFDSYLSANVKPYVQIGFMPLALSAGPDPNFFTFTPTSSYDAIYTGWSSPPTNYQTWEELLYQWTKHNVEKYGQAEVESWYWEVWNEPNVAYWNGTRDEFCALHDHAIAAVRRALPTARVGGCEAAGGAAERLPRRAPEPQPARWQLRHRRDRHAALHQSHGAKEGGFVRMNLSAQLQQIDGAFSVGASFAELRQTPIVMGEYDPDGCAACQTPQYGYENGPLYQSYTIATFVRALDLADRWGVNRQGALTWAFEYEEAELFNDTTYFDGFRVLATQGIDKPVLNAHRMLGMMTRDRVWAESDGQVSLDEAVAGSVRGKTDVGVLASADEERVYVLVWYYHDNDTSFQDAQVDLTIGGLENRTSANLTHFRLDEEHSNSYSLWRALRSPTAPTPVDYERLVAAGKLEKLETSGNVSVDEDGKYIMSFALPIRSLSLVVVEHVEAGNKIS
;
A
#
# COMPACT_ATOMS: atom_id res chain seq x y z
N MET A 1 23.86 3.02 -9.35
CA MET A 1 23.02 1.90 -8.87
C MET A 1 23.54 1.34 -7.55
N ASP A 2 24.78 0.83 -7.46
CA ASP A 2 25.33 0.26 -6.21
C ASP A 2 25.05 1.10 -4.95
N ARG A 3 25.38 2.40 -4.95
CA ARG A 3 25.12 3.28 -3.80
C ARG A 3 23.66 3.28 -3.34
N VAL A 4 22.71 3.17 -4.27
CA VAL A 4 21.26 3.16 -3.97
C VAL A 4 20.87 1.84 -3.30
N PHE A 5 21.31 0.70 -3.87
CA PHE A 5 21.02 -0.61 -3.29
C PHE A 5 21.75 -0.82 -1.96
N ASP A 6 22.98 -0.34 -1.83
CA ASP A 6 23.74 -0.36 -0.57
C ASP A 6 22.97 0.39 0.54
N SER A 7 22.38 1.56 0.23
CA SER A 7 21.54 2.30 1.17
C SER A 7 20.31 1.51 1.60
N TYR A 8 19.57 0.89 0.68
CA TYR A 8 18.40 0.08 1.02
C TYR A 8 18.76 -1.10 1.92
N LEU A 9 19.78 -1.87 1.54
CA LEU A 9 20.20 -3.05 2.30
C LEU A 9 20.73 -2.68 3.69
N SER A 10 21.46 -1.55 3.81
CA SER A 10 21.90 -1.04 5.11
C SER A 10 20.74 -0.68 6.05
N ALA A 11 19.59 -0.33 5.48
CA ALA A 11 18.34 -0.05 6.20
C ALA A 11 17.44 -1.31 6.36
N ASN A 12 17.95 -2.49 6.01
CA ASN A 12 17.19 -3.75 5.99
C ASN A 12 15.96 -3.71 5.06
N VAL A 13 16.05 -2.92 3.99
CA VAL A 13 15.05 -2.83 2.92
C VAL A 13 15.60 -3.54 1.68
N LYS A 14 14.78 -4.40 1.08
CA LYS A 14 15.14 -5.13 -0.13
C LYS A 14 14.56 -4.45 -1.36
N PRO A 15 15.30 -4.37 -2.47
CA PRO A 15 14.78 -3.78 -3.68
C PRO A 15 13.70 -4.67 -4.30
N TYR A 16 12.57 -4.03 -4.64
CA TYR A 16 11.66 -4.53 -5.64
C TYR A 16 12.06 -3.87 -6.96
N VAL A 17 12.81 -4.59 -7.79
CA VAL A 17 13.55 -4.03 -8.93
C VAL A 17 12.63 -3.92 -10.14
N GLN A 18 12.17 -2.72 -10.47
CA GLN A 18 11.53 -2.45 -11.75
C GLN A 18 12.59 -2.25 -12.85
N ILE A 19 12.52 -3.08 -13.89
CA ILE A 19 13.37 -3.04 -15.07
C ILE A 19 12.79 -2.02 -16.04
N GLY A 20 13.35 -0.81 -16.02
CA GLY A 20 13.00 0.28 -16.90
C GLY A 20 13.60 1.61 -16.42
N PHE A 21 13.44 2.70 -17.16
CA PHE A 21 12.93 2.74 -18.53
C PHE A 21 14.05 2.61 -19.57
N MET A 22 13.76 2.87 -20.85
CA MET A 22 14.71 2.65 -21.93
C MET A 22 15.89 3.64 -21.85
N PRO A 23 17.15 3.14 -21.76
CA PRO A 23 18.32 4.01 -21.82
C PRO A 23 18.44 4.69 -23.19
N LEU A 24 18.92 5.94 -23.21
CA LEU A 24 19.13 6.72 -24.45
C LEU A 24 19.87 5.93 -25.54
N ALA A 25 20.92 5.19 -25.16
CA ALA A 25 21.74 4.42 -26.10
C ALA A 25 20.98 3.27 -26.81
N LEU A 26 19.84 2.85 -26.25
CA LEU A 26 19.02 1.77 -26.80
C LEU A 26 17.67 2.26 -27.30
N SER A 27 17.23 3.48 -26.99
CA SER A 27 15.90 3.95 -27.37
C SER A 27 15.73 4.09 -28.88
N ALA A 28 14.62 3.55 -29.40
CA ALA A 28 14.15 3.79 -30.78
C ALA A 28 13.32 5.08 -30.91
N GLY A 29 13.10 5.79 -29.79
CA GLY A 29 12.28 6.99 -29.73
C GLY A 29 12.95 8.24 -30.25
N PRO A 30 12.17 9.32 -30.47
CA PRO A 30 12.71 10.62 -30.81
C PRO A 30 13.46 11.23 -29.61
N ASP A 31 14.43 12.10 -29.92
CA ASP A 31 15.02 12.99 -28.91
C ASP A 31 14.01 14.05 -28.45
N PRO A 32 14.05 14.47 -27.16
CA PRO A 32 14.98 14.01 -26.13
C PRO A 32 14.53 12.71 -25.46
N ASN A 33 15.45 11.92 -24.88
CA ASN A 33 15.12 10.77 -24.02
C ASN A 33 14.85 11.16 -22.55
N PHE A 34 15.10 12.42 -22.19
CA PHE A 34 14.94 12.95 -20.84
C PHE A 34 13.82 14.00 -20.81
N PHE A 35 13.30 14.27 -19.61
CA PHE A 35 12.30 15.29 -19.38
C PHE A 35 12.65 16.12 -18.15
N THR A 36 12.12 17.32 -18.08
CA THR A 36 12.07 18.15 -16.88
C THR A 36 10.63 18.23 -16.43
N PHE A 37 10.35 17.86 -15.18
CA PHE A 37 9.02 17.90 -14.60
C PHE A 37 9.00 18.91 -13.43
N THR A 38 7.93 19.68 -13.35
CA THR A 38 7.63 20.59 -12.24
C THR A 38 6.19 20.35 -11.77
N PRO A 39 5.79 20.76 -10.55
CA PRO A 39 4.40 20.66 -10.10
C PRO A 39 3.36 21.30 -11.02
N THR A 40 3.77 22.26 -11.86
CA THR A 40 2.91 22.95 -12.82
C THR A 40 2.99 22.39 -14.23
N SER A 41 3.86 21.41 -14.49
CA SER A 41 4.00 20.78 -15.79
C SER A 41 2.75 19.96 -16.14
N SER A 42 2.38 19.95 -17.42
CA SER A 42 1.47 18.92 -17.90
C SER A 42 2.11 17.56 -17.69
N TYR A 43 1.33 16.57 -17.25
CA TYR A 43 1.85 15.22 -17.06
C TYR A 43 2.40 14.61 -18.35
N ASP A 44 1.87 15.00 -19.51
CA ASP A 44 2.36 14.51 -20.80
C ASP A 44 3.81 14.92 -21.10
N ALA A 45 4.36 15.91 -20.38
CA ALA A 45 5.75 16.33 -20.51
C ALA A 45 6.75 15.22 -20.13
N ILE A 46 6.32 14.21 -19.37
CA ILE A 46 7.21 13.10 -18.99
C ILE A 46 7.40 12.10 -20.11
N TYR A 47 6.47 11.98 -21.08
CA TYR A 47 6.54 10.92 -22.09
C TYR A 47 7.47 11.32 -23.24
N THR A 48 8.73 10.93 -23.13
CA THR A 48 9.77 11.23 -24.13
C THR A 48 10.39 9.94 -24.68
N GLY A 49 11.58 9.99 -25.28
CA GLY A 49 12.22 8.81 -25.87
C GLY A 49 12.34 7.60 -24.95
N TRP A 50 12.37 7.77 -23.62
CA TRP A 50 12.55 6.65 -22.68
C TRP A 50 11.40 5.63 -22.69
N SER A 51 10.20 6.00 -23.15
CA SER A 51 9.04 5.09 -23.20
C SER A 51 9.00 4.22 -24.45
N SER A 52 10.08 4.21 -25.23
CA SER A 52 10.15 3.55 -26.54
C SER A 52 10.77 2.16 -26.48
N PRO A 53 10.47 1.30 -27.48
CA PRO A 53 11.17 0.02 -27.64
C PRO A 53 12.69 0.19 -27.80
N PRO A 54 13.45 -0.89 -27.52
CA PRO A 54 14.87 -0.90 -27.82
C PRO A 54 15.10 -1.01 -29.33
N THR A 55 16.11 -0.31 -29.85
CA THR A 55 16.61 -0.46 -31.22
C THR A 55 17.18 -1.85 -31.50
N ASN A 56 17.62 -2.56 -30.45
CA ASN A 56 18.13 -3.92 -30.52
C ASN A 56 17.79 -4.70 -29.25
N TYR A 57 16.98 -5.75 -29.40
CA TYR A 57 16.52 -6.60 -28.28
C TYR A 57 17.63 -7.48 -27.68
N GLN A 58 18.62 -7.90 -28.47
CA GLN A 58 19.75 -8.67 -27.95
C GLN A 58 20.67 -7.79 -27.09
N THR A 59 20.86 -6.52 -27.46
CA THR A 59 21.61 -5.58 -26.63
C THR A 59 20.86 -5.24 -25.35
N TRP A 60 19.53 -5.13 -25.39
CA TRP A 60 18.69 -5.01 -24.20
C TRP A 60 18.83 -6.23 -23.27
N GLU A 61 18.75 -7.45 -23.82
CA GLU A 61 18.97 -8.68 -23.05
C GLU A 61 20.37 -8.72 -22.40
N GLU A 62 21.41 -8.36 -23.15
CA GLU A 62 22.78 -8.38 -22.65
C GLU A 62 22.99 -7.36 -21.52
N LEU A 63 22.43 -6.16 -21.63
CA LEU A 63 22.45 -5.16 -20.56
C LEU A 63 21.87 -5.72 -19.27
N LEU A 64 20.68 -6.33 -19.33
CA LEU A 64 20.01 -6.88 -18.16
C LEU A 64 20.75 -8.07 -17.57
N TYR A 65 21.33 -8.92 -18.41
CA TYR A 65 22.14 -10.04 -17.95
C TYR A 65 23.35 -9.56 -17.15
N GLN A 66 24.10 -8.59 -17.70
CA GLN A 66 25.26 -8.03 -17.00
C GLN A 66 24.86 -7.31 -15.71
N TRP A 67 23.74 -6.60 -15.71
CA TRP A 67 23.24 -5.94 -14.51
C TRP A 67 22.83 -6.94 -13.42
N THR A 68 22.05 -7.97 -13.75
CA THR A 68 21.67 -9.01 -12.79
C THR A 68 22.90 -9.77 -12.29
N LYS A 69 23.82 -10.14 -13.19
CA LYS A 69 25.08 -10.81 -12.84
C LYS A 69 25.93 -9.98 -11.88
N HIS A 70 26.09 -8.68 -12.13
CA HIS A 70 26.81 -7.76 -11.24
C HIS A 70 26.19 -7.75 -9.83
N ASN A 71 24.86 -7.68 -9.73
CA ASN A 71 24.19 -7.73 -8.43
C ASN A 71 24.45 -9.07 -7.71
N VAL A 72 24.41 -10.20 -8.41
CA VAL A 72 24.72 -11.52 -7.83
C VAL A 72 26.18 -11.59 -7.35
N GLU A 73 27.12 -11.07 -8.13
CA GLU A 73 28.55 -11.04 -7.77
C GLU A 73 28.83 -10.14 -6.56
N LYS A 74 28.16 -8.99 -6.45
CA LYS A 74 28.37 -8.02 -5.38
C LYS A 74 27.66 -8.40 -4.08
N TYR A 75 26.39 -8.80 -4.15
CA TYR A 75 25.53 -9.01 -2.98
C TYR A 75 25.39 -10.48 -2.59
N GLY A 76 25.82 -11.39 -3.46
CA GLY A 76 25.68 -12.84 -3.27
C GLY A 76 24.34 -13.37 -3.75
N GLN A 77 24.34 -14.60 -4.26
CA GLN A 77 23.17 -15.25 -4.84
C GLN A 77 21.97 -15.28 -3.88
N ALA A 78 22.17 -15.72 -2.63
CA ALA A 78 21.07 -15.87 -1.67
C ALA A 78 20.34 -14.55 -1.37
N GLU A 79 21.06 -13.43 -1.39
CA GLU A 79 20.44 -12.11 -1.20
C GLU A 79 19.62 -11.73 -2.44
N VAL A 80 20.20 -11.84 -3.64
CA VAL A 80 19.51 -11.45 -4.88
C VAL A 80 18.32 -12.37 -5.23
N GLU A 81 18.35 -13.65 -4.81
CA GLU A 81 17.22 -14.58 -4.92
C GLU A 81 15.99 -14.15 -4.10
N SER A 82 16.21 -13.32 -3.07
CA SER A 82 15.14 -12.80 -2.23
C SER A 82 14.47 -11.56 -2.81
N TRP A 83 15.05 -10.93 -3.83
CA TRP A 83 14.53 -9.75 -4.50
C TRP A 83 13.42 -10.10 -5.50
N TYR A 84 12.66 -9.09 -5.91
CA TYR A 84 11.72 -9.19 -7.03
C TYR A 84 12.25 -8.42 -8.22
N TRP A 85 12.02 -8.93 -9.43
CA TRP A 85 12.36 -8.28 -10.68
C TRP A 85 11.08 -8.11 -11.50
N GLU A 86 10.64 -6.89 -11.69
CA GLU A 86 9.44 -6.53 -12.46
C GLU A 86 9.83 -5.96 -13.81
N VAL A 87 9.23 -6.44 -14.88
CA VAL A 87 9.54 -5.96 -16.23
C VAL A 87 8.60 -4.85 -16.64
N TRP A 88 9.17 -3.64 -16.75
CA TRP A 88 8.51 -2.41 -17.18
C TRP A 88 7.40 -1.92 -16.25
N ASN A 89 6.92 -0.70 -16.50
CA ASN A 89 5.79 -0.08 -15.82
C ASN A 89 4.69 0.34 -16.80
N GLU A 90 3.44 -0.02 -16.51
CA GLU A 90 2.22 0.40 -17.20
C GLU A 90 2.29 0.37 -18.74
N PRO A 91 2.65 -0.77 -19.35
CA PRO A 91 2.82 -0.88 -20.81
C PRO A 91 1.52 -0.71 -21.60
N ASN A 92 0.39 -0.63 -20.90
CA ASN A 92 -0.93 -0.43 -21.46
C ASN A 92 -1.37 1.05 -21.49
N VAL A 93 -0.52 1.98 -21.05
CA VAL A 93 -0.70 3.44 -21.17
C VAL A 93 0.55 4.09 -21.77
N ALA A 94 0.63 5.43 -21.79
CA ALA A 94 1.71 6.18 -22.45
C ALA A 94 3.14 5.96 -21.90
N TYR A 95 3.28 5.15 -20.84
CA TYR A 95 4.57 4.62 -20.38
C TYR A 95 5.19 3.62 -21.36
N TRP A 96 4.44 3.16 -22.37
CA TRP A 96 4.96 2.39 -23.50
C TRP A 96 4.38 2.93 -24.82
N ASN A 97 5.25 3.28 -25.76
CA ASN A 97 4.83 3.80 -27.07
C ASN A 97 5.02 2.81 -28.24
N GLY A 98 5.50 1.61 -27.96
CA GLY A 98 5.61 0.53 -28.92
C GLY A 98 4.30 -0.24 -29.12
N THR A 99 4.35 -1.22 -30.01
CA THR A 99 3.28 -2.21 -30.18
C THR A 99 3.27 -3.20 -29.02
N ARG A 100 2.17 -3.94 -28.89
CA ARG A 100 2.05 -5.03 -27.92
C ARG A 100 3.03 -6.17 -28.18
N ASP A 101 3.32 -6.49 -29.44
CA ASP A 101 4.26 -7.56 -29.79
C ASP A 101 5.69 -7.16 -29.45
N GLU A 102 6.04 -5.88 -29.67
CA GLU A 102 7.32 -5.32 -29.24
C GLU A 102 7.47 -5.33 -27.71
N PHE A 103 6.38 -5.10 -26.96
CA PHE A 103 6.39 -5.24 -25.51
C PHE A 103 6.59 -6.69 -25.07
N CYS A 104 5.89 -7.63 -25.70
CA CYS A 104 6.05 -9.06 -25.40
C CYS A 104 7.49 -9.52 -25.67
N ALA A 105 8.10 -9.05 -26.76
CA ALA A 105 9.52 -9.30 -27.03
C ALA A 105 10.42 -8.69 -25.94
N LEU A 106 10.17 -7.46 -25.52
CA LEU A 106 10.96 -6.78 -24.47
C LEU A 106 10.90 -7.57 -23.16
N HIS A 107 9.70 -8.04 -22.83
CA HIS A 107 9.40 -8.84 -21.66
C HIS A 107 10.13 -10.19 -21.68
N ASP A 108 10.04 -10.92 -22.79
CA ASP A 108 10.68 -12.23 -22.94
C ASP A 108 12.22 -12.12 -22.86
N HIS A 109 12.80 -11.13 -23.54
CA HIS A 109 14.24 -10.86 -23.47
C HIS A 109 14.69 -10.46 -22.05
N ALA A 110 13.89 -9.68 -21.31
CA ALA A 110 14.22 -9.31 -19.94
C ALA A 110 14.22 -10.53 -18.99
N ILE A 111 13.20 -11.39 -19.08
CA ILE A 111 13.13 -12.62 -18.27
C ILE A 111 14.30 -13.55 -18.60
N ALA A 112 14.59 -13.73 -19.89
CA ALA A 112 15.70 -14.58 -20.34
C ALA A 112 17.05 -14.08 -19.79
N ALA A 113 17.29 -12.77 -19.84
CA ALA A 113 18.50 -12.15 -19.31
C ALA A 113 18.67 -12.38 -17.80
N VAL A 114 17.64 -12.06 -17.01
CA VAL A 114 17.65 -12.19 -15.55
C VAL A 114 17.88 -13.65 -15.16
N ARG A 115 17.19 -14.60 -15.80
CA ARG A 115 17.34 -16.02 -15.50
C ARG A 115 18.64 -16.64 -16.00
N ARG A 116 19.23 -16.09 -17.06
CA ARG A 116 20.57 -16.49 -17.49
C ARG A 116 21.62 -16.16 -16.44
N ALA A 117 21.47 -15.03 -15.73
CA ALA A 117 22.34 -14.64 -14.63
C ALA A 117 21.98 -15.34 -13.31
N LEU A 118 20.68 -15.51 -13.03
CA LEU A 118 20.15 -16.10 -11.81
C LEU A 118 18.93 -16.99 -12.12
N PRO A 119 19.12 -18.30 -12.35
CA PRO A 119 18.05 -19.20 -12.79
C PRO A 119 16.82 -19.29 -11.86
N THR A 120 17.02 -19.02 -10.57
CA THR A 120 16.01 -19.05 -9.50
C THR A 120 15.33 -17.71 -9.24
N ALA A 121 15.65 -16.66 -10.01
CA ALA A 121 15.15 -15.31 -9.79
C ALA A 121 13.62 -15.22 -9.88
N ARG A 122 13.03 -14.41 -8.99
CA ARG A 122 11.61 -14.04 -8.99
C ARG A 122 11.38 -12.89 -9.97
N VAL A 123 11.28 -13.22 -11.25
CA VAL A 123 11.04 -12.24 -12.33
C VAL A 123 9.62 -12.37 -12.89
N GLY A 124 8.95 -11.23 -13.17
CA GLY A 124 7.58 -11.20 -13.68
C GLY A 124 7.13 -9.82 -14.15
N GLY A 125 5.83 -9.68 -14.41
CA GLY A 125 5.23 -8.50 -15.04
C GLY A 125 3.76 -8.77 -15.40
N CYS A 126 3.03 -7.85 -16.03
CA CYS A 126 3.50 -6.70 -16.82
C CYS A 126 3.18 -5.31 -16.23
N GLU A 127 2.91 -5.19 -14.93
CA GLU A 127 2.61 -3.90 -14.28
C GLU A 127 1.51 -3.08 -15.01
N ALA A 128 0.42 -3.71 -15.43
CA ALA A 128 -0.62 -2.98 -16.17
C ALA A 128 -1.35 -1.95 -15.28
N ALA A 129 -1.60 -0.77 -15.83
CA ALA A 129 -2.49 0.23 -15.24
C ALA A 129 -3.96 -0.24 -15.30
N GLY A 130 -4.58 -0.43 -14.15
CA GLY A 130 -6.00 -0.80 -14.06
C GLY A 130 -6.24 -2.28 -14.31
N GLY A 131 -7.22 -2.84 -13.60
CA GLY A 131 -7.59 -4.26 -13.62
C GLY A 131 -8.32 -4.74 -14.88
N ALA A 132 -8.14 -4.07 -16.02
CA ALA A 132 -8.82 -4.43 -17.26
C ALA A 132 -8.12 -5.61 -17.97
N ALA A 133 -8.82 -6.75 -17.95
CA ALA A 133 -8.56 -7.99 -18.70
C ALA A 133 -8.14 -7.82 -20.17
N GLU A 134 -8.60 -6.76 -20.83
CA GLU A 134 -8.61 -6.65 -22.30
C GLU A 134 -7.23 -6.41 -22.92
N ARG A 135 -6.18 -6.16 -22.13
CA ARG A 135 -4.87 -5.71 -22.64
C ARG A 135 -3.70 -6.65 -22.36
N LEU A 136 -3.94 -7.79 -21.73
CA LEU A 136 -2.89 -8.77 -21.46
C LEU A 136 -2.48 -9.52 -22.73
N PRO A 137 -1.21 -9.96 -22.84
CA PRO A 137 -0.74 -10.85 -23.90
C PRO A 137 -1.67 -12.07 -24.09
N ARG A 138 -1.81 -12.56 -25.34
CA ARG A 138 -2.78 -13.62 -25.70
C ARG A 138 -2.33 -15.00 -25.22
N ARG A 139 -1.09 -15.06 -24.75
CA ARG A 139 -0.41 -16.22 -24.24
C ARG A 139 -0.12 -15.90 -22.79
N ALA A 140 -0.50 -16.79 -21.88
CA ALA A 140 0.13 -16.78 -20.57
C ALA A 140 1.64 -16.75 -20.83
N PRO A 141 2.42 -15.84 -20.21
CA PRO A 141 3.84 -16.12 -20.05
C PRO A 141 3.96 -17.55 -19.53
N GLU A 142 5.02 -18.28 -19.85
CA GLU A 142 5.33 -19.57 -19.20
C GLU A 142 5.01 -19.51 -17.69
N PRO A 143 4.72 -20.62 -16.98
CA PRO A 143 4.30 -20.57 -15.57
C PRO A 143 5.29 -19.75 -14.74
N GLN A 144 4.94 -18.50 -14.48
CA GLN A 144 5.81 -17.45 -13.96
C GLN A 144 4.96 -16.46 -13.17
N PRO A 145 5.55 -15.72 -12.20
CA PRO A 145 4.91 -14.64 -11.43
C PRO A 145 4.12 -13.63 -12.31
N ALA A 146 2.88 -13.94 -12.66
CA ALA A 146 1.85 -13.05 -13.12
C ALA A 146 1.61 -12.01 -12.03
N ARG A 147 2.08 -10.80 -12.29
CA ARG A 147 1.96 -9.66 -11.38
C ARG A 147 0.92 -8.72 -11.97
N TRP A 148 -0.04 -8.35 -11.14
CA TRP A 148 -1.14 -7.49 -11.49
C TRP A 148 -0.97 -6.18 -10.76
N GLN A 149 -0.79 -5.11 -11.50
CA GLN A 149 -0.85 -3.79 -10.93
C GLN A 149 -2.23 -3.18 -11.10
N LEU A 150 -2.52 -2.27 -10.19
CA LEU A 150 -3.88 -1.93 -9.84
C LEU A 150 -4.01 -0.43 -9.76
N ARG A 151 -3.75 0.21 -10.90
CA ARG A 151 -3.83 1.66 -10.99
C ARG A 151 -5.11 2.17 -11.61
N HIS A 152 -5.74 3.12 -10.93
CA HIS A 152 -7.04 3.65 -11.33
C HIS A 152 -6.92 4.66 -12.47
N ARG A 153 -7.93 4.74 -13.36
CA ARG A 153 -8.06 5.89 -14.26
C ARG A 153 -8.17 7.16 -13.43
N ARG A 154 -7.42 8.19 -13.85
CA ARG A 154 -7.18 9.46 -13.13
C ARG A 154 -8.43 10.28 -12.78
N ASP A 155 -9.62 9.91 -13.23
CA ASP A 155 -10.61 10.96 -13.48
C ASP A 155 -11.64 11.21 -12.36
N ARG A 156 -11.90 10.30 -11.40
CA ARG A 156 -13.06 10.49 -10.47
C ARG A 156 -13.02 9.74 -9.10
N HIS A 157 -11.98 9.89 -8.27
CA HIS A 157 -11.89 9.09 -7.02
C HIS A 157 -11.93 9.88 -5.70
N ALA A 158 -11.43 11.12 -5.68
CA ALA A 158 -11.70 12.10 -4.64
C ALA A 158 -12.33 13.32 -5.29
N ALA A 159 -13.66 13.36 -5.35
CA ALA A 159 -14.37 14.54 -5.85
C ALA A 159 -14.70 15.44 -4.65
N LEU A 160 -14.20 16.69 -4.67
CA LEU A 160 -14.76 17.73 -3.81
C LEU A 160 -16.18 18.01 -4.31
N HIS A 161 -17.20 17.57 -3.58
CA HIS A 161 -18.58 17.90 -3.91
C HIS A 161 -18.84 19.38 -3.57
N GLN A 162 -18.64 20.27 -4.53
CA GLN A 162 -19.23 21.61 -4.48
C GLN A 162 -20.71 21.51 -4.85
N SER A 163 -21.58 21.78 -3.88
CA SER A 163 -23.00 22.05 -4.12
C SER A 163 -23.11 23.26 -5.05
N HIS A 164 -23.46 23.04 -6.31
CA HIS A 164 -24.06 24.08 -7.12
C HIS A 164 -25.42 24.43 -6.49
N GLY A 165 -25.43 25.38 -5.56
CA GLY A 165 -26.65 26.05 -5.10
C GLY A 165 -26.93 26.14 -3.60
N ALA A 166 -26.03 25.79 -2.69
CA ALA A 166 -26.25 26.07 -1.26
C ALA A 166 -24.95 26.37 -0.50
N LYS A 167 -24.98 27.44 0.29
CA LYS A 167 -23.97 27.71 1.33
C LYS A 167 -23.97 26.50 2.28
N GLU A 168 -22.80 25.84 2.39
CA GLU A 168 -22.43 24.67 3.22
C GLU A 168 -22.38 23.30 2.49
N GLY A 169 -21.19 22.65 2.55
CA GLY A 169 -21.04 21.21 2.23
C GLY A 169 -19.71 20.70 1.66
N GLY A 170 -18.67 21.52 1.44
CA GLY A 170 -17.44 21.11 0.74
C GLY A 170 -16.51 20.15 1.51
N PHE A 171 -16.76 18.84 1.43
CA PHE A 171 -15.91 17.77 2.00
C PHE A 171 -15.33 16.83 0.92
N VAL A 172 -14.28 16.08 1.28
CA VAL A 172 -13.69 15.03 0.43
C VAL A 172 -14.56 13.78 0.48
N ARG A 173 -14.90 13.24 -0.69
CA ARG A 173 -15.62 11.97 -0.81
C ARG A 173 -14.75 10.95 -1.53
N MET A 174 -14.37 9.89 -0.84
CA MET A 174 -13.62 8.75 -1.39
C MET A 174 -14.50 7.84 -2.24
N ASN A 175 -13.89 6.90 -2.96
CA ASN A 175 -14.61 5.87 -3.71
C ASN A 175 -13.87 4.52 -3.65
N LEU A 176 -14.11 3.79 -2.57
CA LEU A 176 -13.54 2.48 -2.33
C LEU A 176 -13.97 1.43 -3.38
N SER A 177 -15.23 1.49 -3.84
CA SER A 177 -15.78 0.57 -4.85
C SER A 177 -14.99 0.54 -6.13
N ALA A 178 -14.55 1.71 -6.64
CA ALA A 178 -13.80 1.77 -7.88
C ALA A 178 -12.47 1.00 -7.77
N GLN A 179 -11.80 1.08 -6.62
CA GLN A 179 -10.59 0.30 -6.40
C GLN A 179 -10.90 -1.19 -6.32
N LEU A 180 -11.88 -1.57 -5.50
CA LEU A 180 -12.24 -2.98 -5.35
C LEU A 180 -12.72 -3.65 -6.64
N GLN A 181 -13.45 -2.93 -7.51
CA GLN A 181 -13.89 -3.47 -8.80
C GLN A 181 -12.72 -3.76 -9.74
N GLN A 182 -11.66 -2.94 -9.70
CA GLN A 182 -10.44 -3.23 -10.46
C GLN A 182 -9.74 -4.48 -9.89
N ILE A 183 -9.74 -4.64 -8.55
CA ILE A 183 -9.10 -5.80 -7.89
C ILE A 183 -9.87 -7.06 -8.26
N ASP A 184 -11.19 -7.03 -8.10
CA ASP A 184 -12.09 -8.12 -8.43
C ASP A 184 -11.95 -8.54 -9.91
N GLY A 185 -11.93 -7.56 -10.82
CA GLY A 185 -11.70 -7.81 -12.25
C GLY A 185 -10.33 -8.45 -12.53
N ALA A 186 -9.25 -7.92 -11.94
CA ALA A 186 -7.91 -8.46 -12.14
C ALA A 186 -7.78 -9.89 -11.59
N PHE A 187 -8.31 -10.16 -10.40
CA PHE A 187 -8.27 -11.49 -9.79
C PHE A 187 -9.16 -12.48 -10.55
N SER A 188 -10.31 -12.06 -11.06
CA SER A 188 -11.16 -12.87 -11.94
C SER A 188 -10.41 -13.32 -13.18
N VAL A 189 -9.67 -12.40 -13.82
CA VAL A 189 -8.85 -12.71 -14.99
C VAL A 189 -7.72 -13.65 -14.63
N GLY A 190 -6.97 -13.37 -13.57
CA GLY A 190 -5.90 -14.26 -13.09
C GLY A 190 -6.41 -15.67 -12.81
N ALA A 191 -7.57 -15.79 -12.16
CA ALA A 191 -8.22 -17.07 -11.86
C ALA A 191 -8.72 -17.82 -13.10
N SER A 192 -8.95 -17.12 -14.22
CA SER A 192 -9.37 -17.75 -15.49
C SER A 192 -8.25 -18.54 -16.18
N PHE A 193 -6.99 -18.28 -15.82
CA PHE A 193 -5.82 -19.04 -16.29
C PHE A 193 -5.38 -20.03 -15.21
N ALA A 194 -5.70 -21.31 -15.38
CA ALA A 194 -5.42 -22.34 -14.38
C ALA A 194 -3.92 -22.42 -14.03
N GLU A 195 -3.05 -22.18 -15.02
CA GLU A 195 -1.60 -22.20 -14.88
C GLU A 195 -1.07 -21.03 -14.04
N LEU A 196 -1.83 -19.94 -13.90
CA LEU A 196 -1.46 -18.75 -13.15
C LEU A 196 -2.10 -18.68 -11.76
N ARG A 197 -2.91 -19.68 -11.39
CA ARG A 197 -3.69 -19.61 -10.15
C ARG A 197 -2.84 -19.56 -8.88
N GLN A 198 -1.76 -20.33 -8.86
CA GLN A 198 -0.82 -20.42 -7.73
C GLN A 198 0.33 -19.42 -7.84
N THR A 199 0.30 -18.61 -8.87
CA THR A 199 1.34 -17.66 -9.16
C THR A 199 1.25 -16.46 -8.23
N PRO A 200 2.34 -16.06 -7.53
CA PRO A 200 2.30 -14.95 -6.61
C PRO A 200 1.93 -13.63 -7.29
N ILE A 201 0.87 -13.00 -6.79
CA ILE A 201 0.38 -11.69 -7.23
C ILE A 201 0.82 -10.62 -6.25
N VAL A 202 1.51 -9.59 -6.74
CA VAL A 202 1.77 -8.36 -5.99
C VAL A 202 1.07 -7.21 -6.69
N MET A 203 0.30 -6.44 -5.93
CA MET A 203 -0.29 -5.17 -6.38
C MET A 203 0.76 -4.08 -6.18
N GLY A 204 1.52 -3.77 -7.22
CA GLY A 204 2.74 -2.94 -7.12
C GLY A 204 2.53 -1.43 -7.00
N GLU A 205 1.34 -0.92 -7.31
CA GLU A 205 0.87 0.41 -6.91
C GLU A 205 -0.54 0.27 -6.31
N TYR A 206 -0.68 0.57 -5.02
CA TYR A 206 -1.91 0.36 -4.25
C TYR A 206 -2.25 1.57 -3.38
N ASP A 207 -2.93 2.57 -3.93
CA ASP A 207 -3.46 3.70 -3.16
C ASP A 207 -4.70 4.31 -3.82
N PRO A 208 -5.42 5.24 -3.14
CA PRO A 208 -6.77 5.66 -3.55
C PRO A 208 -6.85 6.39 -4.90
N ASP A 209 -5.76 7.00 -5.36
CA ASP A 209 -5.73 7.75 -6.62
C ASP A 209 -4.36 7.72 -7.33
N GLY A 210 -4.32 8.24 -8.57
CA GLY A 210 -3.16 8.20 -9.44
C GLY A 210 -2.27 9.45 -9.42
N CYS A 211 -2.49 10.43 -8.53
CA CYS A 211 -1.68 11.64 -8.46
C CYS A 211 -0.94 11.80 -7.13
N ALA A 212 0.29 11.31 -7.06
CA ALA A 212 1.09 11.38 -5.83
C ALA A 212 1.64 12.77 -5.47
N ALA A 213 1.65 13.72 -6.41
CA ALA A 213 2.21 15.06 -6.24
C ALA A 213 1.18 16.18 -6.47
N CYS A 214 -0.12 15.91 -6.29
CA CYS A 214 -1.17 16.91 -6.46
C CYS A 214 -1.49 17.63 -5.13
N GLN A 215 -1.56 18.97 -5.14
CA GLN A 215 -1.74 19.77 -3.92
C GLN A 215 -3.11 20.46 -3.80
N THR A 216 -4.10 20.10 -4.63
CA THR A 216 -5.45 20.70 -4.53
C THR A 216 -6.19 20.20 -3.29
N PRO A 217 -7.15 20.96 -2.71
CA PRO A 217 -7.83 20.59 -1.45
C PRO A 217 -8.42 19.17 -1.40
N GLN A 218 -8.79 18.60 -2.56
CA GLN A 218 -9.30 17.24 -2.65
C GLN A 218 -8.29 16.14 -2.28
N TYR A 219 -6.98 16.42 -2.28
CA TYR A 219 -5.90 15.49 -1.87
C TYR A 219 -5.48 15.71 -0.41
N GLY A 220 -6.06 16.68 0.30
CA GLY A 220 -5.76 16.92 1.72
C GLY A 220 -6.03 15.71 2.62
N TYR A 221 -6.84 14.74 2.15
CA TYR A 221 -7.10 13.49 2.85
C TYR A 221 -5.81 12.69 3.10
N GLU A 222 -4.79 12.82 2.25
CA GLU A 222 -3.51 12.08 2.35
C GLU A 222 -2.71 12.43 3.61
N ASN A 223 -3.01 13.58 4.24
CA ASN A 223 -2.37 14.00 5.48
C ASN A 223 -3.04 13.42 6.74
N GLY A 224 -4.32 13.06 6.66
CA GLY A 224 -5.17 12.83 7.84
C GLY A 224 -5.70 11.41 7.99
N PRO A 225 -6.57 11.19 8.99
CA PRO A 225 -7.12 9.87 9.32
C PRO A 225 -7.96 9.21 8.22
N LEU A 226 -8.43 9.96 7.22
CA LEU A 226 -9.19 9.37 6.11
C LEU A 226 -8.33 8.42 5.28
N TYR A 227 -7.04 8.75 5.06
CA TYR A 227 -6.15 7.91 4.27
C TYR A 227 -5.87 6.56 4.95
N GLN A 228 -5.48 6.56 6.23
CA GLN A 228 -5.24 5.33 6.99
C GLN A 228 -6.46 4.39 7.02
N SER A 229 -7.66 4.93 7.23
CA SER A 229 -8.88 4.12 7.35
C SER A 229 -9.33 3.57 6.01
N TYR A 230 -9.19 4.34 4.92
CA TYR A 230 -9.36 3.86 3.55
C TYR A 230 -8.38 2.72 3.23
N THR A 231 -7.10 2.88 3.56
CA THR A 231 -6.06 1.88 3.29
C THR A 231 -6.37 0.54 3.97
N ILE A 232 -6.78 0.55 5.24
CA ILE A 232 -7.18 -0.69 5.94
C ILE A 232 -8.48 -1.25 5.35
N ALA A 233 -9.51 -0.43 5.18
CA ALA A 233 -10.83 -0.88 4.71
C ALA A 233 -10.78 -1.50 3.31
N THR A 234 -9.89 -1.01 2.44
CA THR A 234 -9.63 -1.58 1.11
C THR A 234 -8.76 -2.82 1.18
N PHE A 235 -7.65 -2.77 1.93
CA PHE A 235 -6.67 -3.85 1.97
C PHE A 235 -7.28 -5.15 2.47
N VAL A 236 -8.09 -5.09 3.54
CA VAL A 236 -8.79 -6.25 4.08
C VAL A 236 -9.73 -6.86 3.03
N ARG A 237 -10.47 -6.03 2.29
CA ARG A 237 -11.36 -6.50 1.22
C ARG A 237 -10.61 -7.03 0.00
N ALA A 238 -9.40 -6.53 -0.26
CA ALA A 238 -8.50 -7.14 -1.24
C ALA A 238 -8.04 -8.53 -0.78
N LEU A 239 -7.94 -8.79 0.53
CA LEU A 239 -7.75 -10.15 1.04
C LEU A 239 -8.95 -11.05 0.72
N ASP A 240 -10.15 -10.58 1.02
CA ASP A 240 -11.38 -11.33 0.80
C ASP A 240 -11.64 -11.61 -0.70
N LEU A 241 -11.29 -10.67 -1.58
CA LEU A 241 -11.35 -10.88 -3.03
C LEU A 241 -10.33 -11.93 -3.51
N ALA A 242 -9.13 -11.96 -2.94
CA ALA A 242 -8.15 -12.99 -3.27
C ALA A 242 -8.67 -14.39 -2.87
N ASP A 243 -9.28 -14.49 -1.68
CA ASP A 243 -9.90 -15.71 -1.17
C ASP A 243 -11.08 -16.15 -2.07
N ARG A 244 -11.95 -15.21 -2.47
CA ARG A 244 -13.09 -15.43 -3.38
C ARG A 244 -12.66 -16.07 -4.71
N TRP A 245 -11.58 -15.58 -5.30
CA TRP A 245 -11.10 -16.07 -6.61
C TRP A 245 -10.13 -17.26 -6.49
N GLY A 246 -9.62 -17.52 -5.28
CA GLY A 246 -8.62 -18.54 -5.02
C GLY A 246 -7.31 -18.26 -5.76
N VAL A 247 -6.86 -17.00 -5.74
CA VAL A 247 -5.60 -16.55 -6.34
C VAL A 247 -4.53 -16.37 -5.26
N ASN A 248 -3.28 -16.68 -5.60
CA ASN A 248 -2.16 -16.53 -4.67
C ASN A 248 -1.71 -15.06 -4.58
N ARG A 249 -2.37 -14.25 -3.73
CA ARG A 249 -1.92 -12.88 -3.45
C ARG A 249 -0.78 -12.87 -2.44
N GLN A 250 0.36 -12.31 -2.84
CA GLN A 250 1.56 -12.18 -2.02
C GLN A 250 1.65 -10.83 -1.29
N GLY A 251 1.13 -9.74 -1.86
CA GLY A 251 1.21 -8.44 -1.20
C GLY A 251 0.67 -7.27 -2.01
N ALA A 252 0.75 -6.09 -1.40
CA ALA A 252 0.42 -4.80 -1.97
C ALA A 252 1.54 -3.83 -1.62
N LEU A 253 1.92 -2.96 -2.54
CA LEU A 253 2.91 -1.91 -2.33
C LEU A 253 2.20 -0.56 -2.38
N THR A 254 2.32 0.22 -1.31
CA THR A 254 1.91 1.63 -1.35
C THR A 254 2.80 2.37 -2.35
N TRP A 255 2.19 3.15 -3.23
CA TRP A 255 2.92 4.00 -4.16
C TRP A 255 3.16 5.35 -3.49
N ALA A 256 4.09 5.37 -2.54
CA ALA A 256 4.51 6.60 -1.87
C ALA A 256 5.84 7.09 -2.45
N PHE A 257 5.95 8.41 -2.60
CA PHE A 257 7.22 9.05 -2.88
C PHE A 257 7.91 9.45 -1.58
N GLU A 258 9.18 9.83 -1.71
CA GLU A 258 9.90 10.58 -0.70
C GLU A 258 10.44 11.84 -1.39
N TYR A 259 10.04 13.00 -0.90
CA TYR A 259 10.40 14.29 -1.51
C TYR A 259 11.30 15.14 -0.61
N GLU A 260 11.72 14.62 0.54
CA GLU A 260 12.69 15.28 1.42
C GLU A 260 13.93 15.74 0.64
N GLU A 261 14.16 17.06 0.62
CA GLU A 261 15.30 17.73 -0.03
C GLU A 261 15.40 17.59 -1.56
N ALA A 262 14.34 17.16 -2.26
CA ALA A 262 14.38 17.04 -3.70
C ALA A 262 14.54 18.42 -4.38
N GLU A 263 15.66 18.65 -5.09
CA GLU A 263 15.89 19.87 -5.90
C GLU A 263 14.78 20.12 -6.95
N LEU A 264 14.04 19.08 -7.33
CA LEU A 264 12.85 19.17 -8.20
C LEU A 264 11.70 19.93 -7.56
N PHE A 265 11.64 19.96 -6.23
CA PHE A 265 10.60 20.56 -5.41
C PHE A 265 11.27 21.47 -4.37
N ASN A 266 11.85 22.59 -4.83
CA ASN A 266 12.58 23.58 -4.02
C ASN A 266 11.88 24.10 -2.74
N ASP A 267 10.63 23.69 -2.45
CA ASP A 267 9.83 24.12 -1.30
C ASP A 267 8.81 23.04 -0.88
N THR A 268 9.23 21.80 -0.55
CA THR A 268 8.29 20.83 0.07
C THR A 268 7.94 21.28 1.49
N THR A 269 6.70 21.72 1.69
CA THR A 269 6.21 22.16 3.00
C THR A 269 5.66 20.99 3.82
N TYR A 270 5.59 21.14 5.14
CA TYR A 270 4.95 20.17 6.02
C TYR A 270 3.49 19.92 5.60
N PHE A 271 3.13 18.66 5.38
CA PHE A 271 1.75 18.22 5.07
C PHE A 271 1.14 18.92 3.83
N ASP A 272 1.94 19.06 2.77
CA ASP A 272 1.55 19.64 1.47
C ASP A 272 0.50 18.84 0.68
N GLY A 273 0.06 17.69 1.19
CA GLY A 273 -0.91 16.83 0.54
C GLY A 273 -0.30 15.96 -0.56
N PHE A 274 1.02 15.76 -0.56
CA PHE A 274 1.65 14.71 -1.36
C PHE A 274 1.47 13.33 -0.73
N ARG A 275 1.49 12.32 -1.61
CA ARG A 275 1.40 10.92 -1.23
C ARG A 275 2.77 10.41 -0.80
N VAL A 276 3.11 10.78 0.41
CA VAL A 276 4.32 10.42 1.13
C VAL A 276 3.92 9.80 2.48
N LEU A 277 4.77 8.95 3.05
CA LEU A 277 4.51 8.35 4.35
C LEU A 277 5.02 9.20 5.53
N ALA A 278 5.97 10.10 5.24
CA ALA A 278 6.54 11.06 6.18
C ALA A 278 6.75 12.41 5.48
N THR A 279 6.96 13.45 6.26
CA THR A 279 7.29 14.79 5.77
C THR A 279 8.32 15.41 6.69
N GLN A 280 9.53 15.71 6.18
CA GLN A 280 10.59 16.37 6.94
C GLN A 280 10.95 15.62 8.24
N GLY A 281 11.03 14.29 8.18
CA GLY A 281 11.29 13.40 9.32
C GLY A 281 10.09 13.19 10.26
N ILE A 282 8.91 13.74 9.93
CA ILE A 282 7.68 13.57 10.71
C ILE A 282 6.78 12.56 10.01
N ASP A 283 6.52 11.43 10.66
CA ASP A 283 5.64 10.38 10.16
C ASP A 283 4.20 10.92 9.99
N LYS A 284 3.57 10.66 8.84
CA LYS A 284 2.13 10.88 8.64
C LYS A 284 1.32 9.74 9.27
N PRO A 285 0.03 9.96 9.63
CA PRO A 285 -0.80 8.93 10.28
C PRO A 285 -0.86 7.60 9.53
N VAL A 286 -0.89 7.63 8.18
CA VAL A 286 -0.93 6.43 7.33
C VAL A 286 0.27 5.49 7.54
N LEU A 287 1.44 5.99 7.92
CA LEU A 287 2.60 5.15 8.22
C LEU A 287 2.34 4.28 9.45
N ASN A 288 1.58 4.78 10.43
CA ASN A 288 1.19 3.99 11.60
C ASN A 288 0.20 2.88 11.24
N ALA A 289 -0.61 3.03 10.19
CA ALA A 289 -1.49 1.95 9.70
C ALA A 289 -0.66 0.80 9.12
N HIS A 290 0.43 1.13 8.40
CA HIS A 290 1.40 0.15 7.92
C HIS A 290 2.14 -0.52 9.08
N ARG A 291 2.51 0.23 10.13
CA ARG A 291 3.10 -0.35 11.36
C ARG A 291 2.14 -1.34 12.02
N MET A 292 0.86 -0.99 12.18
CA MET A 292 -0.15 -1.90 12.72
C MET A 292 -0.25 -3.19 11.89
N LEU A 293 -0.35 -3.10 10.56
CA LEU A 293 -0.34 -4.27 9.68
C LEU A 293 0.95 -5.09 9.80
N GLY A 294 2.11 -4.44 9.90
CA GLY A 294 3.40 -5.11 10.07
C GLY A 294 3.56 -5.83 11.40
N MET A 295 2.79 -5.45 12.42
CA MET A 295 2.74 -6.15 13.71
C MET A 295 1.88 -7.42 13.66
N MET A 296 0.86 -7.45 12.77
CA MET A 296 -0.04 -8.58 12.61
C MET A 296 0.66 -9.71 11.86
N THR A 297 1.45 -10.49 12.60
CA THR A 297 2.17 -11.62 12.02
C THR A 297 1.27 -12.84 11.86
N ARG A 298 1.75 -13.80 11.07
CA ARG A 298 1.25 -15.18 11.00
C ARG A 298 -0.10 -15.30 10.30
N ASP A 299 -0.85 -16.34 10.62
CA ASP A 299 -2.02 -16.72 9.85
C ASP A 299 -3.21 -15.81 10.18
N ARG A 300 -3.93 -15.40 9.14
CA ARG A 300 -5.23 -14.77 9.28
C ARG A 300 -6.18 -15.76 9.95
N VAL A 301 -6.80 -15.34 11.03
CA VAL A 301 -7.81 -16.13 11.75
C VAL A 301 -9.20 -15.56 11.54
N TRP A 302 -10.21 -16.33 11.92
CA TRP A 302 -11.60 -15.92 11.80
C TRP A 302 -11.89 -14.69 12.68
N ALA A 303 -12.56 -13.70 12.09
CA ALA A 303 -13.09 -12.54 12.79
C ALA A 303 -14.32 -12.03 12.03
N GLU A 304 -15.31 -11.54 12.76
CA GLU A 304 -16.53 -10.96 12.21
C GLU A 304 -16.94 -9.69 12.96
N SER A 305 -17.62 -8.79 12.26
CA SER A 305 -18.21 -7.59 12.83
C SER A 305 -19.59 -7.36 12.20
N ASP A 306 -20.59 -7.16 13.04
CA ASP A 306 -21.96 -6.81 12.63
C ASP A 306 -22.06 -5.38 12.06
N GLY A 307 -21.11 -4.52 12.42
CA GLY A 307 -20.94 -3.17 11.88
C GLY A 307 -20.27 -3.13 10.50
N GLN A 308 -19.70 -4.24 10.01
CA GLN A 308 -18.95 -4.22 8.76
C GLN A 308 -19.90 -4.13 7.55
N VAL A 309 -19.55 -3.31 6.57
CA VAL A 309 -20.18 -3.29 5.25
C VAL A 309 -19.72 -4.53 4.49
N SER A 310 -20.67 -5.30 3.96
CA SER A 310 -20.35 -6.55 3.26
C SER A 310 -19.42 -6.30 2.05
N LEU A 311 -18.64 -7.32 1.67
CA LEU A 311 -17.76 -7.24 0.52
C LEU A 311 -18.54 -6.87 -0.76
N ASP A 312 -19.70 -7.49 -1.00
CA ASP A 312 -20.50 -7.23 -2.20
C ASP A 312 -21.07 -5.81 -2.23
N GLU A 313 -21.54 -5.29 -1.09
CA GLU A 313 -22.00 -3.90 -0.99
C GLU A 313 -20.85 -2.90 -1.25
N ALA A 314 -19.68 -3.15 -0.65
CA ALA A 314 -18.50 -2.31 -0.83
C ALA A 314 -18.00 -2.31 -2.29
N VAL A 315 -17.96 -3.48 -2.94
CA VAL A 315 -17.59 -3.63 -4.35
C VAL A 315 -18.62 -2.95 -5.26
N ALA A 316 -19.91 -3.10 -5.00
CA ALA A 316 -20.96 -2.56 -5.86
C ALA A 316 -21.15 -1.05 -5.73
N GLY A 317 -21.07 -0.51 -4.51
CA GLY A 317 -21.55 0.84 -4.20
C GLY A 317 -20.67 1.67 -3.29
N SER A 318 -19.57 1.13 -2.75
CA SER A 318 -18.70 1.77 -1.77
C SER A 318 -19.38 1.93 -0.40
N VAL A 319 -18.69 2.54 0.57
CA VAL A 319 -19.25 2.79 1.92
C VAL A 319 -19.99 4.14 1.92
N ARG A 320 -21.21 4.12 1.37
CA ARG A 320 -22.08 5.31 1.18
C ARG A 320 -23.26 5.40 2.14
N GLY A 321 -23.68 4.26 2.68
CA GLY A 321 -24.89 4.11 3.48
C GLY A 321 -24.58 4.14 4.97
N LYS A 322 -24.56 2.96 5.61
CA LYS A 322 -24.09 2.83 6.99
C LYS A 322 -22.57 3.05 7.06
N THR A 323 -22.10 3.50 8.21
CA THR A 323 -20.68 3.52 8.51
C THR A 323 -20.13 2.08 8.63
N ASP A 324 -18.86 1.89 8.31
CA ASP A 324 -18.19 0.59 8.22
C ASP A 324 -17.30 0.38 9.46
N VAL A 325 -17.75 -0.45 10.41
CA VAL A 325 -16.91 -0.93 11.52
C VAL A 325 -16.48 -2.35 11.19
N GLY A 326 -15.25 -2.55 10.74
CA GLY A 326 -14.78 -3.89 10.37
C GLY A 326 -13.64 -4.40 11.23
N VAL A 327 -13.32 -5.68 11.04
CA VAL A 327 -12.30 -6.38 11.82
C VAL A 327 -11.41 -7.26 10.95
N LEU A 328 -10.12 -7.29 11.27
CA LEU A 328 -9.14 -8.23 10.77
C LEU A 328 -8.42 -8.85 11.98
N ALA A 329 -8.20 -10.16 11.97
CA ALA A 329 -7.42 -10.82 13.00
C ALA A 329 -6.34 -11.73 12.42
N SER A 330 -5.23 -11.82 13.13
CA SER A 330 -4.20 -12.84 12.92
C SER A 330 -3.75 -13.40 14.26
N ALA A 331 -3.20 -14.60 14.28
CA ALA A 331 -2.72 -15.20 15.52
C ALA A 331 -1.55 -16.18 15.29
N ASP A 332 -0.79 -16.40 16.36
CA ASP A 332 0.06 -17.56 16.55
C ASP A 332 -0.10 -18.15 17.96
N GLU A 333 0.80 -19.05 18.35
CA GLU A 333 0.79 -19.73 19.65
C GLU A 333 1.04 -18.79 20.83
N GLU A 334 1.57 -17.59 20.60
CA GLU A 334 1.94 -16.61 21.62
C GLU A 334 1.00 -15.40 21.65
N ARG A 335 0.42 -15.03 20.50
CA ARG A 335 -0.28 -13.76 20.33
C ARG A 335 -1.53 -13.85 19.47
N VAL A 336 -2.55 -13.11 19.88
CA VAL A 336 -3.72 -12.77 19.04
C VAL A 336 -3.70 -11.28 18.74
N TYR A 337 -3.84 -10.94 17.46
CA TYR A 337 -3.91 -9.57 16.96
C TYR A 337 -5.31 -9.31 16.42
N VAL A 338 -5.94 -8.22 16.85
CA VAL A 338 -7.25 -7.79 16.36
C VAL A 338 -7.18 -6.33 15.95
N LEU A 339 -7.25 -6.08 14.65
CA LEU A 339 -7.34 -4.75 14.07
C LEU A 339 -8.81 -4.42 13.78
N VAL A 340 -9.32 -3.38 14.42
CA VAL A 340 -10.66 -2.84 14.21
C VAL A 340 -10.54 -1.49 13.52
N TRP A 341 -11.32 -1.24 12.47
CA TRP A 341 -11.37 0.06 11.78
C TRP A 341 -12.77 0.65 11.80
N TYR A 342 -12.87 1.98 11.72
CA TYR A 342 -14.12 2.68 11.50
C TYR A 342 -14.03 3.65 10.32
N TYR A 343 -14.83 3.42 9.28
CA TYR A 343 -14.68 4.08 7.99
C TYR A 343 -16.02 4.53 7.38
N HIS A 344 -15.97 5.60 6.58
CA HIS A 344 -17.03 6.01 5.67
C HIS A 344 -16.41 6.85 4.53
N ASP A 345 -16.96 6.80 3.31
CA ASP A 345 -16.36 7.52 2.18
C ASP A 345 -16.41 9.05 2.33
N ASN A 346 -17.48 9.57 2.93
CA ASN A 346 -17.64 11.00 3.17
C ASN A 346 -16.76 11.42 4.34
N ASP A 347 -15.88 12.39 4.11
CA ASP A 347 -15.08 13.01 5.16
C ASP A 347 -15.90 14.03 5.96
N THR A 348 -16.89 13.51 6.70
CA THR A 348 -17.77 14.28 7.57
C THR A 348 -17.75 13.71 8.98
N SER A 349 -18.42 14.37 9.91
CA SER A 349 -18.61 13.85 11.26
C SER A 349 -19.67 12.75 11.27
N PHE A 350 -19.41 11.73 12.08
CA PHE A 350 -20.36 10.67 12.42
C PHE A 350 -20.30 10.45 13.93
N GLN A 351 -21.31 9.81 14.49
CA GLN A 351 -21.24 9.36 15.87
C GLN A 351 -20.15 8.30 16.01
N ASP A 352 -19.39 8.37 17.10
CA ASP A 352 -18.43 7.35 17.46
C ASP A 352 -19.13 5.99 17.56
N ALA A 353 -18.49 4.95 17.00
CA ALA A 353 -18.98 3.60 17.16
C ALA A 353 -18.67 3.12 18.58
N GLN A 354 -19.64 2.47 19.23
CA GLN A 354 -19.38 1.70 20.44
C GLN A 354 -19.05 0.27 20.02
N VAL A 355 -17.82 -0.17 20.29
CA VAL A 355 -17.34 -1.51 19.93
C VAL A 355 -17.32 -2.37 21.17
N ASP A 356 -18.04 -3.50 21.11
CA ASP A 356 -17.95 -4.58 22.10
C ASP A 356 -17.16 -5.74 21.48
N LEU A 357 -15.86 -5.80 21.78
CA LEU A 357 -14.93 -6.77 21.21
C LEU A 357 -14.83 -8.01 22.09
N THR A 358 -15.08 -9.18 21.51
CA THR A 358 -14.82 -10.49 22.13
C THR A 358 -13.66 -11.18 21.42
N ILE A 359 -12.64 -11.56 22.18
CA ILE A 359 -11.44 -12.27 21.70
C ILE A 359 -11.44 -13.67 22.31
N GLY A 360 -11.49 -14.70 21.46
CA GLY A 360 -11.37 -16.12 21.88
C GLY A 360 -9.97 -16.68 21.63
N GLY A 361 -9.82 -18.01 21.78
CA GLY A 361 -8.54 -18.70 21.58
C GLY A 361 -7.55 -18.54 22.74
N LEU A 362 -8.05 -18.21 23.93
CA LEU A 362 -7.25 -18.03 25.14
C LEU A 362 -7.51 -19.18 26.14
N GLU A 363 -7.85 -20.37 25.66
CA GLU A 363 -8.20 -21.51 26.50
C GLU A 363 -7.03 -21.89 27.44
N ASN A 364 -7.37 -22.34 28.64
CA ASN A 364 -6.42 -22.67 29.71
C ASN A 364 -5.57 -21.49 30.22
N ARG A 365 -5.96 -20.24 29.90
CA ARG A 365 -5.35 -19.03 30.44
C ARG A 365 -6.30 -18.37 31.43
N THR A 366 -5.75 -17.86 32.53
CA THR A 366 -6.50 -17.03 33.50
C THR A 366 -6.17 -15.54 33.36
N SER A 367 -5.11 -15.21 32.63
CA SER A 367 -4.65 -13.84 32.40
C SER A 367 -3.86 -13.70 31.11
N ALA A 368 -3.87 -12.51 30.52
CA ALA A 368 -3.08 -12.15 29.34
C ALA A 368 -2.52 -10.73 29.47
N ASN A 369 -1.48 -10.41 28.71
CA ASN A 369 -0.98 -9.04 28.59
C ASN A 369 -1.59 -8.40 27.35
N LEU A 370 -2.35 -7.31 27.54
CA LEU A 370 -3.00 -6.58 26.47
C LEU A 370 -2.21 -5.32 26.14
N THR A 371 -1.95 -5.10 24.85
CA THR A 371 -1.53 -3.79 24.33
C THR A 371 -2.58 -3.28 23.36
N HIS A 372 -3.05 -2.06 23.56
CA HIS A 372 -4.04 -1.41 22.69
C HIS A 372 -3.43 -0.19 22.03
N PHE A 373 -3.25 -0.21 20.71
CA PHE A 373 -2.79 0.93 19.94
C PHE A 373 -3.96 1.66 19.28
N ARG A 374 -3.83 2.98 19.10
CA ARG A 374 -4.86 3.82 18.50
C ARG A 374 -4.28 4.80 17.48
N LEU A 375 -4.94 4.87 16.32
CA LEU A 375 -4.80 5.96 15.37
C LEU A 375 -6.16 6.65 15.25
N ASP A 376 -6.23 7.93 15.57
CA ASP A 376 -7.43 8.76 15.41
C ASP A 376 -7.04 10.25 15.29
N GLU A 377 -7.97 11.18 15.57
CA GLU A 377 -7.66 12.61 15.55
C GLU A 377 -6.74 13.05 16.71
N GLU A 378 -6.66 12.27 17.79
CA GLU A 378 -5.96 12.62 19.02
C GLU A 378 -4.71 11.76 19.27
N HIS A 379 -4.61 10.59 18.63
CA HIS A 379 -3.53 9.62 18.83
C HIS A 379 -2.85 9.20 17.52
N SER A 380 -1.53 9.03 17.56
CA SER A 380 -0.67 8.61 16.45
C SER A 380 -0.79 9.51 15.21
N ASN A 381 -1.09 10.79 15.43
CA ASN A 381 -1.47 11.74 14.40
C ASN A 381 -0.73 13.09 14.54
N SER A 382 0.40 13.19 13.85
CA SER A 382 1.19 14.42 13.73
C SER A 382 0.46 15.55 12.99
N TYR A 383 -0.44 15.23 12.04
CA TYR A 383 -1.14 16.23 11.24
C TYR A 383 -2.14 17.05 12.06
N SER A 384 -2.88 16.39 12.96
CA SER A 384 -3.81 17.09 13.85
C SER A 384 -3.09 18.02 14.82
N LEU A 385 -1.94 17.62 15.34
CA LEU A 385 -1.08 18.51 16.13
C LEU A 385 -0.54 19.67 15.28
N TRP A 386 -0.08 19.43 14.05
CA TRP A 386 0.40 20.48 13.15
C TRP A 386 -0.69 21.53 12.87
N ARG A 387 -1.93 21.11 12.62
CA ARG A 387 -3.08 22.01 12.48
C ARG A 387 -3.35 22.79 13.77
N ALA A 388 -3.27 22.16 14.93
CA ALA A 388 -3.44 22.82 16.23
C ALA A 388 -2.36 23.88 16.51
N LEU A 389 -1.15 23.68 15.99
CA LEU A 389 -0.05 24.65 16.01
C LEU A 389 -0.20 25.76 14.95
N ARG A 390 -1.35 25.83 14.27
CA ARG A 390 -1.66 26.77 13.18
C ARG A 390 -0.80 26.57 11.94
N SER A 391 -0.50 25.32 11.63
CA SER A 391 0.12 24.92 10.36
C SER A 391 1.46 25.64 10.06
N PRO A 392 2.44 25.60 10.98
CA PRO A 392 3.70 26.30 10.79
C PRO A 392 4.46 25.75 9.58
N THR A 393 4.97 26.66 8.73
CA THR A 393 5.87 26.33 7.62
C THR A 393 7.31 26.09 8.10
N ALA A 394 7.65 26.63 9.28
CA ALA A 394 8.92 26.41 9.97
C ALA A 394 8.64 26.22 11.47
N PRO A 395 8.36 24.97 11.92
CA PRO A 395 8.16 24.67 13.33
C PRO A 395 9.35 25.10 14.18
N THR A 396 9.10 25.56 15.41
CA THR A 396 10.19 25.74 16.39
C THR A 396 10.82 24.38 16.71
N PRO A 397 12.08 24.29 17.18
CA PRO A 397 12.66 23.01 17.58
C PRO A 397 11.81 22.23 18.58
N VAL A 398 11.14 22.92 19.52
CA VAL A 398 10.24 22.29 20.49
C VAL A 398 8.98 21.74 19.81
N ASP A 399 8.38 22.50 18.89
CA ASP A 399 7.20 22.04 18.16
C ASP A 399 7.54 20.90 17.19
N TYR A 400 8.72 20.93 16.58
CA TYR A 400 9.21 19.85 15.73
C TYR A 400 9.29 18.53 16.50
N GLU A 401 9.94 18.52 17.67
CA GLU A 401 10.02 17.32 18.53
C GLU A 401 8.63 16.80 18.93
N ARG A 402 7.69 17.72 19.21
CA ARG A 402 6.30 17.34 19.51
C ARG A 402 5.61 16.70 18.31
N LEU A 403 5.84 17.21 17.10
CA LEU A 403 5.30 16.65 15.86
C LEU A 403 5.89 15.27 15.56
N VAL A 404 7.20 15.09 15.72
CA VAL A 404 7.88 13.80 15.57
C VAL A 404 7.30 12.79 16.56
N ALA A 405 7.11 13.17 17.82
CA ALA A 405 6.50 12.32 18.85
C ALA A 405 5.05 11.95 18.50
N ALA A 406 4.23 12.92 18.08
CA ALA A 406 2.84 12.70 17.67
C ALA A 406 2.73 11.82 16.41
N GLY A 407 3.78 11.72 15.59
CA GLY A 407 3.83 10.81 14.45
C GLY A 407 4.07 9.35 14.82
N LYS A 408 4.41 9.03 16.08
CA LYS A 408 4.69 7.65 16.51
C LYS A 408 3.41 6.93 16.93
N LEU A 409 3.47 5.60 16.89
CA LEU A 409 2.36 4.73 17.26
C LEU A 409 2.14 4.76 18.78
N GLU A 410 0.97 5.26 19.20
CA GLU A 410 0.61 5.47 20.60
C GLU A 410 -0.17 4.28 21.19
N LYS A 411 0.13 3.97 22.46
CA LYS A 411 -0.58 2.97 23.26
C LYS A 411 -1.63 3.66 24.13
N LEU A 412 -2.84 3.12 24.18
CA LEU A 412 -3.89 3.56 25.08
C LEU A 412 -3.69 3.02 26.50
N GLU A 413 -4.25 3.75 27.46
CA GLU A 413 -4.25 3.42 28.90
C GLU A 413 -4.92 2.07 29.22
N THR A 414 -5.73 1.54 28.31
CA THR A 414 -6.34 0.21 28.43
C THR A 414 -5.32 -0.93 28.34
N SER A 415 -4.04 -0.64 28.05
CA SER A 415 -2.97 -1.63 28.00
C SER A 415 -2.58 -2.12 29.40
N GLY A 416 -2.37 -3.42 29.57
CA GLY A 416 -1.96 -4.01 30.84
C GLY A 416 -2.39 -5.48 30.97
N ASN A 417 -2.24 -6.02 32.19
CA ASN A 417 -2.68 -7.37 32.49
C ASN A 417 -4.21 -7.43 32.59
N VAL A 418 -4.83 -8.36 31.86
CA VAL A 418 -6.27 -8.58 31.81
C VAL A 418 -6.62 -10.00 32.26
N SER A 419 -7.78 -10.16 32.88
CA SER A 419 -8.31 -11.49 33.22
C SER A 419 -9.00 -12.12 32.02
N VAL A 420 -8.75 -13.41 31.81
CA VAL A 420 -9.44 -14.24 30.81
C VAL A 420 -10.53 -15.01 31.53
N ASP A 421 -11.71 -15.10 30.93
CA ASP A 421 -12.84 -15.82 31.51
C ASP A 421 -12.66 -17.35 31.46
N GLU A 422 -13.56 -18.07 32.12
CA GLU A 422 -13.52 -19.54 32.21
C GLU A 422 -13.68 -20.22 30.84
N ASP A 423 -14.26 -19.53 29.85
CA ASP A 423 -14.45 -20.00 28.48
C ASP A 423 -13.24 -19.68 27.57
N GLY A 424 -12.16 -19.12 28.12
CA GLY A 424 -10.98 -18.74 27.34
C GLY A 424 -11.21 -17.51 26.46
N LYS A 425 -12.05 -16.58 26.91
CA LYS A 425 -12.35 -15.34 26.20
C LYS A 425 -11.96 -14.11 27.01
N TYR A 426 -11.65 -13.05 26.27
CA TYR A 426 -11.49 -11.71 26.81
C TYR A 426 -12.47 -10.78 26.11
N ILE A 427 -13.19 -9.97 26.88
CA ILE A 427 -14.19 -9.03 26.38
C ILE A 427 -13.78 -7.62 26.78
N MET A 428 -13.82 -6.68 25.84
CA MET A 428 -13.60 -5.26 26.10
C MET A 428 -14.56 -4.40 25.30
N SER A 429 -14.92 -3.26 25.87
CA SER A 429 -15.73 -2.25 25.21
C SER A 429 -14.96 -0.95 25.06
N PHE A 430 -15.05 -0.29 23.91
CA PHE A 430 -14.43 1.01 23.69
C PHE A 430 -15.17 1.83 22.63
N ALA A 431 -15.11 3.15 22.76
CA ALA A 431 -15.52 4.06 21.70
C ALA A 431 -14.44 4.11 20.60
N LEU A 432 -14.89 4.07 19.35
CA LEU A 432 -14.06 4.17 18.16
C LEU A 432 -14.57 5.35 17.30
N PRO A 433 -13.86 6.49 17.28
CA PRO A 433 -14.24 7.65 16.47
C PRO A 433 -14.15 7.38 14.97
N ILE A 434 -14.91 8.10 14.15
CA ILE A 434 -14.87 7.91 12.69
C ILE A 434 -13.46 8.17 12.13
N ARG A 435 -13.02 7.33 11.17
CA ARG A 435 -11.66 7.28 10.59
C ARG A 435 -10.56 6.72 11.51
N SER A 436 -10.95 6.09 12.62
CA SER A 436 -10.01 5.54 13.59
C SER A 436 -9.66 4.08 13.33
N LEU A 437 -8.48 3.68 13.81
CA LEU A 437 -7.99 2.31 13.83
C LEU A 437 -7.59 1.93 15.27
N SER A 438 -7.98 0.75 15.72
CA SER A 438 -7.56 0.16 16.99
C SER A 438 -6.90 -1.19 16.73
N LEU A 439 -5.64 -1.37 17.14
CA LEU A 439 -4.98 -2.68 17.15
C LEU A 439 -4.89 -3.16 18.59
N VAL A 440 -5.59 -4.24 18.90
CA VAL A 440 -5.51 -4.93 20.18
C VAL A 440 -4.59 -6.14 20.00
N VAL A 441 -3.53 -6.20 20.80
CA VAL A 441 -2.60 -7.32 20.85
C VAL A 441 -2.74 -7.99 22.20
N VAL A 442 -3.11 -9.26 22.20
CA VAL A 442 -3.19 -10.09 23.41
C VAL A 442 -2.04 -11.07 23.39
N GLU A 443 -1.10 -10.91 24.30
CA GLU A 443 0.03 -11.82 24.47
C GLU A 443 -0.25 -12.78 25.63
N HIS A 444 0.01 -14.06 25.41
CA HIS A 444 -0.09 -15.05 26.47
C HIS A 444 0.97 -14.80 27.54
N VAL A 445 0.54 -14.75 28.79
CA VAL A 445 1.47 -14.83 29.93
C VAL A 445 1.71 -16.31 30.18
N GLU A 446 2.96 -16.78 30.08
CA GLU A 446 3.31 -18.12 30.55
C GLU A 446 2.84 -18.27 31.99
N ALA A 447 2.23 -19.42 32.32
CA ALA A 447 1.95 -19.74 33.71
C ALA A 447 3.31 -19.81 34.41
N GLY A 448 3.69 -18.72 35.08
CA GLY A 448 4.92 -18.65 35.84
C GLY A 448 4.99 -19.90 36.70
N ASN A 449 6.07 -20.68 36.55
CA ASN A 449 6.36 -21.81 37.41
C ASN A 449 6.05 -21.37 38.83
N LYS A 450 4.98 -21.94 39.42
CA LYS A 450 4.75 -21.81 40.85
C LYS A 450 6.02 -22.33 41.49
N ILE A 451 6.82 -21.42 42.03
CA ILE A 451 7.90 -21.80 42.94
C ILE A 451 7.18 -22.46 44.11
N SER A 452 7.26 -23.79 44.13
CA SER A 452 6.70 -24.66 45.17
C SER A 452 7.36 -24.42 46.51
#